data_AF-A0A1V4ZQV7-F1
#
_entry.id   AF-A0A1V4ZQV7-F1
#
_cell.length_a   1.000
_cell.length_b   1.000
_cell.length_c   1.000
_cell.angle_alpha   90.00
_cell.angle_beta   90.00
_cell.angle_gamma   90.00
#
_symmetry.space_group_name_H-M   'P 1'
#
loop_
_entity.id
_entity.type
_entity.pdbx_description
1 polymer ?
#
loop_
_entity_poly.entity_id
_entity_poly.type
_entity_poly.pdbx_seq_one_letter_code
_entity_poly.pdbx_strand_id
1 'polypeptide(L)' 'MVEPLLKDPISVQDMFDAAKEFLAQEFGVPVHIVEAEGAGHTKAATALPFKPAIMIE' A
#
# COMPACT_ATOMS: atom_id res chain seq x y z
N MET A 1 11.74 -1.42 24.67
CA MET A 1 12.69 -2.28 23.93
C MET A 1 11.94 -2.78 22.70
N VAL A 2 12.04 -2.06 21.57
CA VAL A 2 11.44 -2.42 20.27
C VAL A 2 12.52 -2.71 19.22
N GLU A 3 13.71 -3.09 19.68
CA GLU A 3 14.91 -3.33 18.85
C GLU A 3 14.72 -4.23 17.60
N PRO A 4 13.79 -5.20 17.52
CA PRO A 4 13.66 -6.02 16.30
C PRO A 4 13.19 -5.24 15.07
N LEU A 5 12.41 -4.16 15.24
CA LEU A 5 11.88 -3.36 14.13
C LEU A 5 12.93 -2.48 13.43
N LEU A 6 14.11 -2.33 14.03
CA LEU A 6 15.23 -1.55 13.48
C LEU A 6 16.16 -2.37 12.58
N LYS A 7 16.04 -3.71 12.58
CA LYS A 7 17.01 -4.59 11.92
C LYS A 7 16.67 -4.96 10.48
N ASP A 8 15.43 -4.70 10.04
CA ASP A 8 15.04 -4.86 8.66
C ASP A 8 13.95 -3.82 8.34
N PRO A 9 14.20 -2.82 7.48
CA PRO A 9 13.17 -1.87 7.12
C PRO A 9 12.04 -2.62 6.42
N ILE A 10 10.85 -2.63 7.03
CA ILE A 10 9.66 -3.20 6.41
C ILE A 10 9.42 -2.50 5.08
N SER A 11 9.51 -3.25 3.99
CA SER A 11 9.13 -2.78 2.66
C SER A 11 7.63 -2.52 2.64
N VAL A 12 7.25 -1.25 2.51
CA VAL A 12 5.85 -0.83 2.42
C VAL A 12 5.17 -1.49 1.22
N GLN A 13 5.90 -1.61 0.11
CA GLN A 13 5.42 -2.25 -1.11
C GLN A 13 5.12 -3.74 -0.86
N ASP A 14 6.09 -4.50 -0.34
CA ASP A 14 5.91 -5.94 -0.11
C ASP A 14 4.79 -6.23 0.89
N MET A 15 4.64 -5.36 1.91
CA MET A 15 3.54 -5.44 2.87
C MET A 15 2.17 -5.31 2.20
N PHE A 16 1.98 -4.31 1.31
CA PHE A 16 0.72 -4.12 0.61
C PHE A 16 0.48 -5.18 -0.47
N ASP A 17 1.53 -5.63 -1.16
CA ASP A 17 1.44 -6.71 -2.14
C ASP A 17 1.03 -8.04 -1.49
N ALA A 18 1.57 -8.35 -0.31
CA ALA A 18 1.16 -9.53 0.46
C ALA A 18 -0.32 -9.48 0.91
N ALA A 19 -0.87 -8.27 1.11
CA ALA A 19 -2.27 -8.09 1.51
C ALA A 19 -3.25 -8.02 0.32
N LYS A 20 -2.75 -7.84 -0.91
CA LYS A 20 -3.55 -7.55 -2.10
C LYS A 20 -4.65 -8.58 -2.37
N GLU A 21 -4.32 -9.87 -2.33
CA GLU A 21 -5.28 -10.94 -2.60
C GLU A 21 -6.39 -11.01 -1.55
N PHE A 22 -6.02 -10.87 -0.28
CA PHE A 22 -6.97 -10.80 0.83
C PHE A 22 -7.92 -9.61 0.65
N LEU A 23 -7.40 -8.41 0.37
CA LEU A 23 -8.23 -7.22 0.16
C LEU A 23 -9.18 -7.40 -1.04
N ALA A 24 -8.69 -7.97 -2.14
CA ALA A 24 -9.53 -8.22 -3.32
C ALA A 24 -10.66 -9.21 -3.03
N GLN A 25 -10.38 -10.26 -2.25
CA GLN A 25 -11.37 -11.24 -1.82
C GLN A 25 -12.42 -10.61 -0.89
N GLU A 26 -11.99 -9.91 0.15
CA GLU A 26 -12.89 -9.37 1.20
C GLU A 26 -13.77 -8.24 0.68
N PHE A 27 -13.24 -7.39 -0.21
CA PHE A 27 -14.00 -6.29 -0.80
C PHE A 27 -14.73 -6.68 -2.09
N GLY A 28 -14.46 -7.88 -2.64
CA GLY A 28 -15.10 -8.37 -3.87
C GLY A 28 -14.80 -7.51 -5.11
N VAL A 29 -13.71 -6.75 -5.10
CA VAL A 29 -13.29 -5.85 -6.18
C VAL A 29 -11.82 -6.08 -6.52
N PRO A 30 -11.39 -5.90 -7.77
CA PRO A 30 -9.97 -5.91 -8.12
C PRO A 30 -9.21 -4.85 -7.32
N VAL A 31 -8.06 -5.23 -6.76
CA VAL A 31 -7.16 -4.32 -6.03
C VAL A 31 -5.85 -4.21 -6.79
N HIS A 32 -5.38 -2.98 -6.99
CA HIS A 32 -4.10 -2.67 -7.62
C HIS A 32 -3.27 -1.82 -6.66
N ILE A 33 -2.04 -2.26 -6.37
CA ILE A 33 -1.05 -1.49 -5.60
C ILE A 33 -0.10 -0.85 -6.60
N VAL A 34 0.06 0.47 -6.52
CA VAL A 34 0.92 1.25 -7.40
C VAL A 34 1.72 2.27 -6.58
N GLU A 35 2.94 2.56 -7.02
CA GLU A 35 3.73 3.65 -6.45
C GLU A 35 3.03 5.00 -6.68
N ALA A 36 3.11 5.90 -5.70
CA ALA A 36 2.44 7.18 -5.77
C ALA A 36 2.95 8.04 -6.94
N GLU A 37 4.25 7.96 -7.23
CA GLU A 37 4.94 8.63 -8.31
C GLU A 37 4.48 8.12 -9.69
N GLY A 38 4.07 6.85 -9.79
CA GLY A 38 3.62 6.20 -11.02
C GLY A 38 2.10 6.20 -11.25
N ALA A 39 1.31 6.64 -10.26
CA ALA A 39 -0.15 6.47 -10.27
C ALA A 39 -0.91 7.39 -11.24
N GLY A 40 -0.28 8.46 -11.76
CA GLY A 40 -0.88 9.36 -12.76
C GLY A 40 -2.13 10.11 -12.32
N HIS A 41 -2.54 9.99 -11.05
CA HIS A 41 -3.77 10.56 -10.49
C HIS A 41 -3.47 11.60 -9.41
N THR A 42 -4.20 12.71 -9.38
CA THR A 42 -3.96 13.83 -8.44
C THR A 42 -4.02 13.42 -6.96
N LYS A 43 -4.88 12.45 -6.63
CA LYS A 43 -5.00 11.89 -5.29
C LYS A 43 -3.73 11.17 -4.81
N ALA A 44 -2.88 10.68 -5.71
CA ALA A 44 -1.65 9.98 -5.35
C ALA A 44 -0.67 10.88 -4.58
N ALA A 45 -0.66 12.19 -4.87
CA ALA A 45 0.13 13.19 -4.16
C ALA A 45 -0.25 13.36 -2.67
N THR A 46 -1.36 12.77 -2.23
CA THR A 46 -1.81 12.78 -0.82
C THR A 46 -1.38 11.54 -0.03
N ALA A 47 -0.75 10.56 -0.70
CA ALA A 47 -0.22 9.38 -0.03
C ALA A 47 0.94 9.75 0.90
N LEU A 48 1.01 9.09 2.04
CA LEU A 48 2.12 9.17 2.99
C LEU A 48 2.63 7.75 3.30
N PRO A 49 3.87 7.60 3.83
CA PRO A 49 4.35 6.30 4.28
C PRO A 49 3.34 5.63 5.22
N PHE A 50 2.97 4.38 4.90
CA PHE A 50 1.95 3.60 5.63
C PHE A 50 0.52 4.19 5.65
N LYS A 51 0.24 5.21 4.82
CA LYS A 51 -1.10 5.80 4.66
C LYS A 51 -1.35 6.05 3.16
N PRO A 52 -1.80 5.03 2.42
CA PRO A 52 -1.97 5.12 0.98
C PRO A 52 -3.13 6.05 0.62
N ALA A 53 -3.05 6.64 -0.58
CA ALA A 53 -4.19 7.28 -1.21
C ALA A 53 -5.06 6.22 -1.90
N ILE A 54 -6.29 6.03 -1.44
CA ILE A 54 -7.21 5.03 -1.99
C ILE A 54 -8.11 5.66 -3.04
N MET A 55 -8.20 5.06 -4.23
CA MET A 55 -9.14 5.43 -5.28
C MET A 55 -10.09 4.26 -5.57
N ILE A 56 -11.35 4.55 -5.81
CA ILE A 56 -12.39 3.59 -6.16
C ILE A 56 -13.11 4.17 -7.38
N GLU A 57 -13.22 3.38 -8.45
CA GLU A 57 -13.84 3.75 -9.73
C GLU A 57 -14.89 2.72 -10.14
#